data_AF-W6KIT9-F1
#
_entry.id   AF-W6KIT9-F1
#
_cell.length_a   1.000
_cell.length_b   1.000
_cell.length_c   1.000
_cell.angle_alpha   90.00
_cell.angle_beta   90.00
_cell.angle_gamma   90.00
#
_symmetry.space_group_name_H-M   'P 1'
#
loop_
_entity.id
_entity.type
_entity.pdbx_description
1 polymer ?
#
loop_
_entity_poly.entity_id
_entity_poly.type
_entity_poly.pdbx_seq_one_letter_code
_entity_poly.pdbx_strand_id
1 'polypeptide(L)'
;MAALAVCGLPPSPYDPHGEGEGEGGGGRGEGGGKAGKTGEGGALPEGSFFFGNVLPSAQGARLRVLREVVAPAAHPCVFYELPRRLLAVLQDIAAVLPRRRVYVAHELTKLNESLHSDTAERLVNFYLRQEAQMMLKKGQLVLVVAGAGAAETAAWLDRETRKRRRLRREVKELLAIRPSPPNSPSSSPDDASAGGNPDQLPRETKEPPARVSRKARRRMALKRRREKLIRDIEKEQERLRLNLSINRASTGNV
;
A
#
# COMPACT_ATOMS: atom_id res chain seq x y z
N MET A 1 -6.86 -34.58 11.38
CA MET A 1 -5.70 -33.67 11.22
C MET A 1 -6.15 -32.47 10.43
N ALA A 2 -6.44 -31.34 11.10
CA ALA A 2 -6.89 -30.12 10.44
C ALA A 2 -5.85 -29.67 9.39
N ALA A 3 -6.32 -29.13 8.25
CA ALA A 3 -5.47 -28.66 7.15
C ALA A 3 -4.40 -27.63 7.61
N LEU A 4 -4.63 -26.98 8.76
CA LEU A 4 -3.72 -26.08 9.47
C LEU A 4 -2.40 -26.77 9.89
N ALA A 5 -2.44 -27.99 10.40
CA ALA A 5 -1.26 -28.71 10.92
C ALA A 5 -0.27 -29.10 9.81
N VAL A 6 -0.73 -29.25 8.57
CA VAL A 6 0.09 -29.62 7.41
C VAL A 6 0.87 -28.41 6.87
N CYS A 7 0.44 -27.18 7.15
CA CYS A 7 1.00 -25.97 6.56
C CYS A 7 1.91 -25.16 7.48
N GLY A 8 2.26 -25.70 8.66
CA GLY A 8 3.13 -25.03 9.63
C GLY A 8 2.50 -23.76 10.24
N LEU A 9 1.19 -23.56 10.14
CA LEU A 9 0.54 -22.47 10.86
C LEU A 9 0.45 -22.83 12.35
N PRO A 10 0.65 -21.86 13.27
CA PRO A 10 0.47 -22.13 14.69
C PRO A 10 -0.98 -22.63 14.92
N PRO A 11 -1.18 -23.65 15.78
CA PRO A 11 -2.51 -24.11 16.11
C PRO A 11 -3.32 -22.97 16.71
N SER A 12 -4.62 -22.95 16.42
CA SER A 12 -5.51 -21.95 16.98
C SER A 12 -5.56 -22.11 18.50
N PRO A 13 -5.57 -21.02 19.31
CA PRO A 13 -5.82 -21.11 20.74
C PRO A 13 -7.17 -21.76 21.09
N TYR A 14 -8.06 -21.89 20.10
CA TYR A 14 -9.39 -22.49 20.22
C TYR A 14 -9.45 -23.93 19.70
N ASP A 15 -8.33 -24.54 19.29
CA ASP A 15 -8.30 -25.96 18.99
C ASP A 15 -8.43 -26.77 20.30
N PRO A 16 -9.47 -27.60 20.46
CA PRO A 16 -9.80 -28.27 21.73
C PRO A 16 -8.82 -29.39 22.13
N HIS A 17 -7.65 -29.48 21.50
CA HIS A 17 -6.64 -30.53 21.76
C HIS A 17 -5.26 -29.98 22.13
N GLY A 18 -5.19 -28.72 22.57
CA GLY A 18 -3.95 -28.08 23.04
C GLY A 18 -3.73 -28.16 24.55
N GLU A 19 -4.03 -29.28 25.20
CA GLU A 19 -3.50 -29.55 26.55
C GLU A 19 -2.30 -30.48 26.40
N GLY A 20 -1.13 -30.00 26.86
CA GLY A 20 0.13 -30.69 26.71
C GLY A 20 0.15 -32.01 27.47
N GLU A 21 0.46 -33.09 26.76
CA GLU A 21 0.88 -34.34 27.38
C GLU A 21 2.39 -34.49 27.22
N GLY A 22 3.03 -34.70 28.36
CA GLY A 22 4.47 -34.72 28.54
C GLY A 22 5.18 -35.92 27.90
N GLU A 23 6.49 -35.77 27.86
CA GLU A 23 7.47 -36.78 27.46
C GLU A 23 7.28 -38.10 28.24
N GLY A 24 7.22 -39.21 27.50
CA GLY A 24 7.20 -40.57 28.04
C GLY A 24 7.49 -41.58 26.94
N GLY A 25 8.64 -42.26 26.99
CA GLY A 25 9.22 -42.98 25.85
C GLY A 25 8.61 -44.35 25.50
N GLY A 26 9.01 -44.87 24.33
CA GLY A 26 9.10 -46.31 24.07
C GLY A 26 8.61 -46.82 22.71
N GLY A 27 9.53 -47.42 21.92
CA GLY A 27 9.25 -48.68 21.21
C GLY A 27 8.86 -48.68 19.72
N ARG A 28 9.85 -49.05 18.87
CA ARG A 28 9.82 -49.86 17.62
C ARG A 28 8.52 -50.08 16.81
N GLY A 29 8.63 -49.95 15.48
CA GLY A 29 7.77 -50.66 14.52
C GLY A 29 7.92 -50.20 13.06
N GLU A 30 8.24 -51.15 12.17
CA GLU A 30 8.49 -50.98 10.72
C GLU A 30 7.23 -50.66 9.88
N GLY A 31 7.45 -50.13 8.66
CA GLY A 31 6.66 -50.53 7.49
C GLY A 31 5.84 -49.45 6.76
N GLY A 32 6.24 -49.15 5.52
CA GLY A 32 5.30 -48.95 4.39
C GLY A 32 4.89 -47.52 4.03
N GLY A 33 5.10 -47.15 2.76
CA GLY A 33 4.35 -46.11 2.07
C GLY A 33 5.03 -44.73 1.97
N LYS A 34 5.99 -44.59 1.06
CA LYS A 34 6.60 -43.30 0.71
C LYS A 34 5.63 -42.48 -0.17
N ALA A 35 4.56 -41.95 0.44
CA ALA A 35 3.75 -40.89 -0.16
C ALA A 35 4.50 -39.56 -0.05
N GLY A 36 4.59 -38.83 -1.16
CA GLY A 36 5.41 -37.64 -1.33
C GLY A 36 5.18 -36.59 -0.25
N LYS A 37 6.20 -36.40 0.60
CA LYS A 37 6.31 -35.31 1.58
C LYS A 37 6.54 -34.00 0.82
N THR A 38 5.47 -33.37 0.34
CA THR A 38 5.56 -32.04 -0.28
C THR A 38 5.61 -30.95 0.78
N GLY A 39 6.79 -30.38 0.95
CA GLY A 39 7.04 -29.00 1.35
C GLY A 39 6.87 -28.68 2.84
N GLU A 40 8.00 -28.46 3.52
CA GLU A 40 8.04 -27.73 4.80
C GLU A 40 7.32 -26.38 4.65
N GLY A 41 6.11 -26.30 5.21
CA GLY A 41 5.32 -25.08 5.25
C GLY A 41 5.98 -24.10 6.21
N GLY A 42 6.59 -23.05 5.67
CA GLY A 42 7.04 -21.93 6.49
C GLY A 42 5.85 -21.30 7.21
N ALA A 43 5.88 -21.36 8.54
CA ALA A 43 4.90 -20.73 9.42
C ALA A 43 4.80 -19.22 9.15
N LEU A 44 3.59 -18.66 9.24
CA LEU A 44 3.46 -17.22 9.41
C LEU A 44 3.93 -16.88 10.82
N PRO A 45 4.80 -15.86 11.00
CA PRO A 45 5.20 -15.44 12.34
C PRO A 45 3.96 -15.00 13.14
N GLU A 46 3.87 -15.44 14.39
CA GLU A 46 2.84 -14.99 15.32
C GLU A 46 2.87 -13.46 15.46
N GLY A 47 1.69 -12.83 15.52
CA GLY A 47 1.57 -11.38 15.71
C GLY A 47 0.49 -10.73 14.85
N SER A 48 0.63 -9.41 14.65
CA SER A 48 -0.34 -8.61 13.91
C SER A 48 -0.45 -9.00 12.44
N PHE A 49 -1.60 -8.75 11.84
CA PHE A 49 -1.85 -8.86 10.41
C PHE A 49 -2.64 -7.65 9.91
N PHE A 50 -2.58 -7.41 8.61
CA PHE A 50 -3.41 -6.41 7.93
C PHE A 50 -4.59 -7.10 7.26
N PHE A 51 -5.81 -6.71 7.59
CA PHE A 51 -7.00 -7.18 6.88
C PHE A 51 -7.46 -6.17 5.84
N GLY A 52 -7.39 -6.55 4.56
CA GLY A 52 -7.66 -5.67 3.42
C GLY A 52 -9.03 -5.87 2.77
N ASN A 53 -9.92 -6.66 3.38
CA ASN A 53 -11.20 -7.07 2.81
C ASN A 53 -11.02 -7.70 1.40
N VAL A 54 -11.70 -7.21 0.35
CA VAL A 54 -11.61 -7.75 -1.01
C VAL A 54 -10.72 -6.87 -1.88
N LEU A 55 -9.81 -7.48 -2.64
CA LEU A 55 -8.97 -6.74 -3.60
C LEU A 55 -9.83 -6.12 -4.71
N PRO A 56 -9.51 -4.90 -5.18
CA PRO A 56 -10.26 -4.24 -6.26
C PRO A 56 -10.43 -5.13 -7.50
N SER A 57 -11.61 -5.07 -8.13
CA SER A 57 -11.92 -5.82 -9.35
C SER A 57 -11.10 -5.30 -10.55
N ALA A 58 -10.96 -3.99 -10.67
CA ALA A 58 -10.13 -3.36 -11.70
C ALA A 58 -8.64 -3.65 -11.49
N GLN A 59 -7.98 -4.19 -12.52
CA GLN A 59 -6.58 -4.62 -12.45
C GLN A 59 -5.64 -3.47 -12.03
N GLY A 60 -5.79 -2.27 -12.60
CA GLY A 60 -4.94 -1.12 -12.24
C GLY A 60 -5.05 -0.73 -10.76
N ALA A 61 -6.27 -0.74 -10.21
CA ALA A 61 -6.49 -0.47 -8.79
C ALA A 61 -5.93 -1.58 -7.90
N ARG A 62 -6.08 -2.84 -8.31
CA ARG A 62 -5.51 -4.00 -7.61
C ARG A 62 -3.99 -3.95 -7.59
N LEU A 63 -3.34 -3.74 -8.73
CA LEU A 63 -1.88 -3.57 -8.83
C LEU A 63 -1.38 -2.43 -7.96
N ARG A 64 -2.16 -1.33 -7.86
CA ARG A 64 -1.83 -0.22 -6.97
C ARG A 64 -1.87 -0.62 -5.51
N VAL A 65 -2.91 -1.33 -5.06
CA VAL A 65 -2.98 -1.86 -3.68
C VAL A 65 -1.83 -2.82 -3.40
N LEU A 66 -1.54 -3.74 -4.33
CA LEU A 66 -0.43 -4.69 -4.19
C LEU A 66 0.92 -3.97 -4.03
N ARG A 67 1.19 -2.92 -4.83
CA ARG A 67 2.45 -2.17 -4.77
C ARG A 67 2.56 -1.22 -3.59
N GLU A 68 1.48 -0.52 -3.25
CA GLU A 68 1.52 0.58 -2.28
C GLU A 68 1.14 0.16 -0.86
N VAL A 69 0.47 -0.98 -0.67
CA VAL A 69 0.01 -1.47 0.63
C VAL A 69 0.65 -2.81 0.96
N VAL A 70 0.53 -3.79 0.07
CA VAL A 70 0.96 -5.18 0.37
C VAL A 70 2.48 -5.34 0.28
N ALA A 71 3.11 -4.78 -0.76
CA ALA A 71 4.56 -4.88 -0.94
C ALA A 71 5.38 -4.37 0.26
N PRO A 72 5.09 -3.19 0.84
CA PRO A 72 5.83 -2.70 2.01
C PRO A 72 5.37 -3.26 3.36
N ALA A 73 4.29 -4.06 3.40
CA ALA A 73 3.74 -4.54 4.67
C ALA A 73 4.72 -5.51 5.35
N ALA A 74 5.11 -5.22 6.59
CA ALA A 74 5.94 -6.11 7.41
C ALA A 74 5.16 -7.34 7.90
N HIS A 75 3.84 -7.18 8.07
CA HIS A 75 2.94 -8.21 8.55
C HIS A 75 2.18 -8.88 7.39
N PRO A 76 1.67 -10.11 7.60
CA PRO A 76 0.82 -10.77 6.62
C PRO A 76 -0.40 -9.92 6.28
N CYS A 77 -0.79 -9.93 5.00
CA CYS A 77 -1.97 -9.25 4.49
C CYS A 77 -3.04 -10.29 4.12
N VAL A 78 -4.21 -10.19 4.73
CA VAL A 78 -5.32 -11.14 4.59
C VAL A 78 -6.44 -10.49 3.79
N PHE A 79 -6.96 -11.22 2.80
CA PHE A 79 -8.03 -10.78 1.91
C PHE A 79 -9.08 -11.88 1.75
N TYR A 80 -10.34 -11.47 1.64
CA TYR A 80 -11.35 -12.29 1.03
C TYR A 80 -11.21 -12.23 -0.48
N GLU A 81 -11.43 -13.36 -1.15
CA GLU A 81 -11.39 -13.37 -2.60
C GLU A 81 -12.37 -14.40 -3.18
N LEU A 82 -12.73 -14.21 -4.45
CA LEU A 82 -13.68 -15.03 -5.17
C LEU A 82 -12.91 -16.08 -5.98
N PRO A 83 -13.33 -17.37 -5.95
CA PRO A 83 -12.65 -18.43 -6.70
C PRO A 83 -12.43 -18.13 -8.18
N ARG A 84 -13.42 -17.54 -8.84
CA ARG A 84 -13.36 -17.18 -10.27
C ARG A 84 -12.33 -16.09 -10.58
N ARG A 85 -11.96 -15.28 -9.59
CA ARG A 85 -10.96 -14.20 -9.72
C ARG A 85 -9.56 -14.63 -9.30
N LEU A 86 -9.43 -15.77 -8.61
CA LEU A 86 -8.19 -16.19 -7.96
C LEU A 86 -7.00 -16.20 -8.93
N LEU A 87 -7.15 -16.79 -10.12
CA LEU A 87 -6.06 -16.85 -11.10
C LEU A 87 -5.56 -15.48 -11.51
N ALA A 88 -6.47 -14.54 -11.82
CA ALA A 88 -6.08 -13.18 -12.20
C ALA A 88 -5.39 -12.43 -11.05
N VAL A 89 -5.87 -12.65 -9.82
CA VAL A 89 -5.25 -12.07 -8.62
C VAL A 89 -3.86 -12.65 -8.37
N LEU A 90 -3.69 -13.98 -8.47
CA LEU A 90 -2.39 -14.64 -8.31
C LEU A 90 -1.40 -14.20 -9.40
N GLN A 91 -1.84 -14.02 -10.64
CA GLN A 91 -0.99 -13.48 -11.71
C GLN A 91 -0.49 -12.06 -11.40
N ASP A 92 -1.38 -11.18 -10.91
CA ASP A 92 -0.98 -9.84 -10.50
C ASP A 92 -0.03 -9.86 -9.28
N ILE A 93 -0.23 -10.80 -8.34
CA ILE A 93 0.68 -10.99 -7.21
C ILE A 93 2.03 -11.50 -7.70
N ALA A 94 2.08 -12.47 -8.62
CA ALA A 94 3.32 -12.98 -9.18
C ALA A 94 4.11 -11.86 -9.89
N ALA A 95 3.41 -10.96 -10.59
CA ALA A 95 4.03 -9.82 -11.25
C ALA A 95 4.62 -8.78 -10.28
N VAL A 96 3.99 -8.58 -9.11
CA VAL A 96 4.42 -7.55 -8.14
C VAL A 96 5.35 -8.11 -7.07
N LEU A 97 5.11 -9.34 -6.61
CA LEU A 97 5.69 -10.01 -5.45
C LEU A 97 6.12 -11.45 -5.80
N PRO A 98 7.03 -11.65 -6.76
CA PRO A 98 7.30 -12.96 -7.38
C PRO A 98 7.78 -14.03 -6.40
N ARG A 99 8.51 -13.62 -5.35
CA ARG A 99 9.09 -14.53 -4.35
C ARG A 99 8.28 -14.61 -3.06
N ARG A 100 7.20 -13.83 -2.94
CA ARG A 100 6.43 -13.77 -1.71
C ARG A 100 5.58 -15.03 -1.54
N ARG A 101 5.60 -15.59 -0.34
CA ARG A 101 4.72 -16.71 0.03
C ARG A 101 3.26 -16.23 0.05
N VAL A 102 2.39 -17.04 -0.54
CA VAL A 102 0.95 -16.83 -0.62
C VAL A 102 0.26 -18.09 -0.12
N TYR A 103 -0.82 -17.92 0.63
CA TYR A 103 -1.65 -18.99 1.16
C TYR A 103 -3.07 -18.79 0.63
N VAL A 104 -3.68 -19.85 0.15
CA VAL A 104 -5.06 -19.88 -0.34
C VAL A 104 -5.82 -20.91 0.45
N ALA A 105 -6.72 -20.45 1.31
CA ALA A 105 -7.60 -21.29 2.11
C ALA A 105 -9.00 -21.32 1.47
N HIS A 106 -9.51 -22.50 1.13
CA HIS A 106 -10.86 -22.70 0.62
C HIS A 106 -11.77 -23.24 1.72
N GLU A 107 -13.00 -22.73 1.76
CA GLU A 107 -14.12 -23.29 2.52
C GLU A 107 -13.86 -23.52 4.03
N LEU A 108 -13.25 -22.53 4.71
CA LEU A 108 -12.89 -22.51 6.16
C LEU A 108 -14.01 -22.81 7.18
N THR A 109 -15.22 -23.17 6.76
CA THR A 109 -16.36 -23.51 7.64
C THR A 109 -17.08 -24.79 7.25
N LYS A 110 -16.57 -25.53 6.25
CA LYS A 110 -17.18 -26.76 5.76
C LYS A 110 -16.22 -27.93 5.97
N LEU A 111 -16.74 -29.14 6.06
CA LEU A 111 -15.98 -30.39 6.23
C LEU A 111 -14.84 -30.61 5.18
N ASN A 112 -14.79 -29.81 4.11
CA ASN A 112 -13.84 -29.91 3.01
C ASN A 112 -12.88 -28.71 2.95
N GLU A 113 -12.27 -28.34 4.07
CA GLU A 113 -11.23 -27.32 4.10
C GLU A 113 -10.00 -27.74 3.30
N SER A 114 -9.47 -26.83 2.48
CA SER A 114 -8.16 -27.02 1.85
C SER A 114 -7.31 -25.77 1.93
N LEU A 115 -6.02 -25.96 2.18
CA LEU A 115 -5.03 -24.90 2.30
C LEU A 115 -3.87 -25.18 1.35
N HIS A 116 -3.61 -24.25 0.44
CA HIS A 116 -2.51 -24.33 -0.52
C HIS A 116 -1.53 -23.19 -0.25
N SER A 117 -0.22 -23.48 -0.20
CA SER A 117 0.78 -22.45 0.03
C SER A 117 2.00 -22.59 -0.86
N ASP A 118 2.31 -21.53 -1.61
CA ASP A 118 3.53 -21.43 -2.43
C ASP A 118 3.76 -19.98 -2.90
N THR A 119 4.70 -19.77 -3.83
CA THR A 119 4.74 -18.53 -4.62
C THR A 119 3.50 -18.44 -5.50
N ALA A 120 3.10 -17.20 -5.81
CA ALA A 120 1.90 -16.97 -6.62
C ALA A 120 1.98 -17.63 -8.00
N GLU A 121 3.16 -17.67 -8.63
CA GLU A 121 3.38 -18.35 -9.90
C GLU A 121 3.13 -19.86 -9.82
N ARG A 122 3.64 -20.53 -8.77
CA ARG A 122 3.42 -21.96 -8.56
C ARG A 122 1.96 -22.27 -8.25
N LEU A 123 1.28 -21.39 -7.50
CA LEU A 123 -0.15 -21.51 -7.26
C LEU A 123 -0.97 -21.33 -8.54
N VAL A 124 -0.60 -20.41 -9.44
CA VAL A 124 -1.23 -20.31 -10.78
C VAL A 124 -1.11 -21.64 -11.51
N ASN A 125 0.09 -22.22 -11.58
CA ASN A 125 0.30 -23.51 -12.23
C ASN A 125 -0.50 -24.64 -11.57
N PHE A 126 -0.58 -24.64 -10.24
CA PHE A 126 -1.40 -25.59 -9.49
C PHE A 126 -2.87 -25.53 -9.90
N TYR A 127 -3.46 -24.32 -9.94
CA TYR A 127 -4.88 -24.11 -10.20
C TYR A 127 -5.28 -24.25 -11.68
N LEU A 128 -4.32 -24.21 -12.60
CA LEU A 128 -4.56 -24.49 -14.01
C LEU A 128 -4.76 -25.98 -14.32
N ARG A 129 -4.31 -26.88 -13.44
CA ARG A 129 -4.50 -28.33 -13.59
C ARG A 129 -5.98 -28.70 -13.44
N GLN A 130 -6.47 -29.66 -14.25
CA GLN A 130 -7.89 -30.01 -14.32
C GLN A 130 -8.53 -30.31 -12.95
N GLU A 131 -7.83 -31.05 -12.10
CA GLU A 131 -8.30 -31.43 -10.75
C GLU A 131 -8.59 -30.21 -9.87
N ALA A 132 -7.79 -29.14 -10.00
CA ALA A 132 -7.93 -27.93 -9.20
C ALA A 132 -8.92 -26.92 -9.79
N GLN A 133 -9.33 -27.06 -11.05
CA GLN A 133 -10.27 -26.13 -11.69
C GLN A 133 -11.67 -26.18 -11.07
N MET A 134 -12.08 -27.30 -10.48
CA MET A 134 -13.37 -27.37 -9.77
C MET A 134 -13.40 -26.41 -8.58
N MET A 135 -12.27 -26.24 -7.87
CA MET A 135 -12.14 -25.29 -6.76
C MET A 135 -12.26 -23.83 -7.20
N LEU A 136 -12.04 -23.52 -8.49
CA LEU A 136 -12.19 -22.15 -9.02
C LEU A 136 -13.63 -21.78 -9.38
N LYS A 137 -14.57 -22.74 -9.38
CA LYS A 137 -15.94 -22.52 -9.87
C LYS A 137 -16.89 -22.01 -8.80
N LYS A 138 -16.72 -22.44 -7.55
CA LYS A 138 -17.63 -22.19 -6.43
C LYS A 138 -16.85 -22.11 -5.11
N GLY A 139 -17.48 -21.54 -4.09
CA GLY A 139 -16.92 -21.42 -2.75
C GLY A 139 -16.55 -19.99 -2.37
N GLN A 140 -16.06 -19.85 -1.14
CA GLN A 140 -15.41 -18.65 -0.64
C GLN A 140 -13.98 -19.03 -0.28
N LEU A 141 -13.05 -18.12 -0.51
CA LEU A 141 -11.66 -18.36 -0.13
C LEU A 141 -11.05 -17.15 0.55
N VAL A 142 -10.06 -17.44 1.38
CA VAL A 142 -9.20 -16.45 2.03
C VAL A 142 -7.83 -16.54 1.37
N LEU A 143 -7.33 -15.38 0.98
CA LEU A 143 -6.01 -15.21 0.41
C LEU A 143 -5.13 -14.49 1.43
N VAL A 144 -4.01 -15.11 1.80
CA VAL A 144 -3.01 -14.50 2.67
C VAL A 144 -1.72 -14.29 1.90
N VAL A 145 -1.20 -13.07 1.92
CA VAL A 145 0.11 -12.74 1.38
C VAL A 145 1.05 -12.50 2.55
N ALA A 146 2.14 -13.25 2.64
CA ALA A 146 3.11 -13.10 3.73
C ALA A 146 3.67 -11.67 3.79
N GLY A 147 4.18 -11.26 4.95
CA GLY A 147 4.87 -9.98 5.13
C GLY A 147 6.19 -9.90 4.37
N ALA A 148 6.73 -8.69 4.26
CA ALA A 148 7.99 -8.43 3.58
C ALA A 148 9.17 -9.05 4.32
N GLY A 149 9.92 -9.91 3.62
CA GLY A 149 11.16 -10.46 4.14
C GLY A 149 12.23 -9.37 4.32
N ALA A 150 13.27 -9.66 5.10
CA ALA A 150 14.32 -8.69 5.45
C ALA A 150 14.94 -7.97 4.24
N ALA A 151 15.21 -8.70 3.15
CA ALA A 151 15.76 -8.12 1.92
C ALA A 151 14.78 -7.16 1.23
N GLU A 152 13.49 -7.50 1.16
CA GLU A 152 12.47 -6.63 0.57
C GLU A 152 12.26 -5.38 1.42
N THR A 153 12.23 -5.54 2.74
CA THR A 153 12.13 -4.44 3.71
C THR A 153 13.32 -3.48 3.58
N ALA A 154 14.55 -4.00 3.53
CA ALA A 154 15.75 -3.19 3.34
C ALA A 154 15.70 -2.40 2.01
N ALA A 155 15.35 -3.06 0.90
CA ALA A 155 15.22 -2.41 -0.41
C ALA A 155 14.11 -1.35 -0.44
N TRP A 156 13.02 -1.56 0.30
CA TRP A 156 11.96 -0.56 0.44
C TRP A 156 12.43 0.65 1.26
N LEU A 157 13.07 0.42 2.41
CA LEU A 157 13.62 1.48 3.27
C LEU A 157 14.65 2.35 2.54
N ASP A 158 15.52 1.73 1.75
CA ASP A 158 16.52 2.42 0.94
C ASP A 158 15.87 3.29 -0.16
N ARG A 159 14.86 2.78 -0.88
CA ARG A 159 14.07 3.58 -1.82
C ARG A 159 13.37 4.75 -1.14
N GLU A 160 12.76 4.51 0.02
CA GLU A 160 12.04 5.53 0.77
C GLU A 160 13.00 6.61 1.32
N THR A 161 14.19 6.21 1.77
CA THR A 161 15.24 7.13 2.21
C THR A 161 15.72 8.04 1.07
N ARG A 162 15.94 7.48 -0.13
CA ARG A 162 16.27 8.28 -1.32
C ARG A 162 15.15 9.26 -1.68
N LYS A 163 13.89 8.81 -1.65
CA LYS A 163 12.71 9.64 -1.91
C LYS A 163 12.63 10.81 -0.92
N ARG A 164 12.76 10.53 0.37
CA ARG A 164 12.75 11.55 1.44
C ARG A 164 13.90 12.55 1.30
N ARG A 165 15.10 12.09 0.94
CA ARG A 165 16.25 12.98 0.70
C ARG A 165 15.99 13.94 -0.47
N ARG A 166 15.40 13.45 -1.56
CA ARG A 166 15.01 14.29 -2.71
C ARG A 166 13.96 15.32 -2.31
N LEU A 167 12.90 14.91 -1.63
CA LEU A 167 11.85 15.81 -1.17
C LEU A 167 12.38 16.87 -0.21
N ARG A 168 13.27 16.51 0.73
CA ARG A 168 13.90 17.47 1.64
C ARG A 168 14.72 18.53 0.89
N ARG A 169 15.44 18.16 -0.17
CA ARG A 169 16.16 19.12 -1.02
C ARG A 169 15.20 20.07 -1.72
N GLU A 170 14.16 19.55 -2.37
CA GLU A 170 13.15 20.36 -3.06
C GLU A 170 12.43 21.31 -2.10
N VAL A 171 12.06 20.84 -0.91
CA VAL A 171 11.44 21.68 0.13
C VAL A 171 12.41 22.76 0.61
N LYS A 172 13.69 22.42 0.86
CA LYS A 172 14.71 23.40 1.26
C LYS A 172 14.93 24.47 0.19
N GLU A 173 14.99 24.08 -1.08
CA GLU A 173 15.10 25.01 -2.21
C GLU A 173 13.87 25.94 -2.31
N LEU A 174 12.67 25.40 -2.12
CA LEU A 174 11.43 26.19 -2.12
C LEU A 174 11.37 27.18 -0.95
N LEU A 175 11.85 26.80 0.23
CA LEU A 175 11.88 27.66 1.42
C LEU A 175 12.99 28.73 1.37
N ALA A 176 14.10 28.47 0.67
CA ALA A 176 15.19 29.43 0.49
C ALA A 176 14.80 30.64 -0.38
N ILE A 177 13.75 30.51 -1.21
CA ILE A 177 13.20 31.61 -2.01
C ILE A 177 12.31 32.47 -1.10
N ARG A 178 12.90 33.37 -0.31
CA ARG A 178 12.14 34.41 0.40
C ARG A 178 11.51 35.39 -0.61
N PRO A 179 10.21 35.70 -0.54
CA PRO A 179 9.70 36.87 -1.22
C PRO A 179 10.31 38.12 -0.58
N SER A 180 10.91 39.01 -1.39
CA SER A 180 11.27 40.35 -0.94
C SER A 180 10.03 41.03 -0.34
N PRO A 181 10.14 41.71 0.82
CA PRO A 181 9.02 42.46 1.37
C PRO A 181 8.51 43.48 0.35
N PRO A 182 7.21 43.77 0.31
CA PRO A 182 6.69 44.85 -0.52
C PRO A 182 7.37 46.16 -0.09
N ASN A 183 7.89 46.90 -1.08
CA ASN A 183 8.62 48.16 -0.92
C ASN A 183 8.00 49.04 0.17
N SER A 184 8.82 49.44 1.14
CA SER A 184 8.54 50.59 1.99
C SER A 184 8.47 51.84 1.09
N PRO A 185 7.45 52.71 1.20
CA PRO A 185 7.45 53.96 0.47
C PRO A 185 8.60 54.82 1.00
N SER A 186 9.57 55.13 0.14
CA SER A 186 10.58 56.14 0.41
C SER A 186 9.89 57.50 0.45
N SER A 187 9.71 58.06 1.64
CA SER A 187 9.40 59.46 1.82
C SER A 187 10.65 60.30 1.56
N SER A 188 10.57 61.27 0.66
CA SER A 188 11.23 62.57 0.80
C SER A 188 10.45 63.63 0.01
N PRO A 189 10.43 64.89 0.48
CA PRO A 189 9.52 65.94 0.03
C PRO A 189 10.18 66.92 -0.96
N ASP A 190 9.38 67.91 -1.40
CA ASP A 190 9.73 69.14 -2.14
C ASP A 190 9.86 68.92 -3.69
N ASP A 191 9.34 69.75 -4.60
CA ASP A 191 8.95 71.16 -4.52
C ASP A 191 8.11 71.61 -5.76
N ALA A 192 7.42 72.74 -5.62
CA ALA A 192 7.03 73.76 -6.62
C ALA A 192 6.08 73.49 -7.83
N SER A 193 4.91 74.13 -7.74
CA SER A 193 4.06 74.85 -8.73
C SER A 193 4.34 74.86 -10.25
N ALA A 194 3.26 74.71 -11.04
CA ALA A 194 2.83 75.65 -12.11
C ALA A 194 1.48 75.22 -12.72
N GLY A 195 0.58 76.19 -12.97
CA GLY A 195 -0.79 75.97 -13.45
C GLY A 195 -0.95 75.79 -14.97
N GLY A 196 -2.16 75.39 -15.37
CA GLY A 196 -2.63 75.31 -16.76
C GLY A 196 -4.05 74.75 -16.85
N ASN A 197 -4.90 75.42 -17.65
CA ASN A 197 -6.37 75.41 -17.69
C ASN A 197 -7.07 74.09 -18.11
N PRO A 198 -8.41 73.98 -17.87
CA PRO A 198 -9.20 72.78 -18.07
C PRO A 198 -9.91 72.80 -19.44
N ASP A 199 -9.42 72.04 -20.42
CA ASP A 199 -10.27 71.62 -21.54
C ASP A 199 -9.63 70.47 -22.32
N GLN A 200 -10.11 69.24 -22.07
CA GLN A 200 -10.03 68.09 -23.00
C GLN A 200 -10.71 66.86 -22.38
N LEU A 201 -11.82 66.44 -23.00
CA LEU A 201 -12.47 65.15 -22.77
C LEU A 201 -11.49 63.98 -23.05
N PRO A 202 -11.44 62.93 -22.20
CA PRO A 202 -10.50 61.83 -22.42
C PRO A 202 -11.03 60.90 -23.52
N ARG A 203 -10.24 60.75 -24.60
CA ARG A 203 -10.39 59.65 -25.55
C ARG A 203 -9.94 58.35 -24.89
N GLU A 204 -10.85 57.39 -24.74
CA GLU A 204 -10.53 56.03 -24.30
C GLU A 204 -9.63 55.33 -25.33
N THR A 205 -8.32 55.35 -25.09
CA THR A 205 -7.41 54.39 -25.72
C THR A 205 -7.48 53.10 -24.92
N LYS A 206 -8.09 52.05 -25.49
CA LYS A 206 -8.00 50.67 -24.96
C LYS A 206 -6.54 50.23 -24.95
N GLU A 207 -5.88 50.30 -23.80
CA GLU A 207 -4.57 49.70 -23.59
C GLU A 207 -4.65 48.17 -23.80
N PRO A 208 -3.74 47.55 -24.57
CA PRO A 208 -3.69 46.11 -24.69
C PRO A 208 -3.30 45.46 -23.35
N PRO A 209 -3.80 44.25 -23.03
CA PRO A 209 -3.59 43.65 -21.71
C PRO A 209 -2.10 43.47 -21.43
N ALA A 210 -1.64 44.06 -20.31
CA ALA A 210 -0.26 44.07 -19.90
C ALA A 210 0.36 42.66 -19.92
N ARG A 211 1.40 42.47 -20.74
CA ARG A 211 2.16 41.22 -20.82
C ARG A 211 2.71 40.87 -19.44
N VAL A 212 2.08 39.89 -18.78
CA VAL A 212 2.51 39.39 -17.47
C VAL A 212 4.00 39.07 -17.49
N SER A 213 4.77 39.85 -16.74
CA SER A 213 6.23 39.75 -16.62
C SER A 213 6.68 38.29 -16.42
N ARG A 214 7.79 37.88 -17.06
CA ARG A 214 8.42 36.56 -16.85
C ARG A 214 8.59 36.23 -15.36
N LYS A 215 8.85 37.25 -14.52
CA LYS A 215 8.98 37.13 -13.06
C LYS A 215 7.64 36.79 -12.38
N ALA A 216 6.54 37.43 -12.83
CA ALA A 216 5.19 37.14 -12.35
C ALA A 216 4.70 35.75 -12.78
N ARG A 217 4.99 35.32 -14.02
CA ARG A 217 4.70 33.95 -14.49
C ARG A 217 5.44 32.89 -13.67
N ARG A 218 6.73 33.11 -13.37
CA ARG A 218 7.51 32.24 -12.48
C ARG A 218 6.93 32.16 -11.07
N ARG A 219 6.54 33.30 -10.48
CA ARG A 219 5.87 33.33 -9.17
C ARG A 219 4.56 32.54 -9.15
N MET A 220 3.73 32.68 -10.17
CA MET A 220 2.49 31.90 -10.28
C MET A 220 2.75 30.40 -10.44
N ALA A 221 3.73 30.00 -11.24
CA ALA A 221 4.10 28.60 -11.40
C ALA A 221 4.61 27.98 -10.07
N LEU A 222 5.40 28.73 -9.30
CA LEU A 222 5.87 28.30 -7.98
C LEU A 222 4.71 28.19 -6.98
N LYS A 223 3.79 29.17 -6.96
CA LYS A 223 2.58 29.12 -6.12
C LYS A 223 1.74 27.87 -6.42
N ARG A 224 1.47 27.60 -7.70
CA ARG A 224 0.74 26.40 -8.14
C ARG A 224 1.44 25.10 -7.77
N ARG A 225 2.77 25.04 -7.91
CA ARG A 225 3.57 23.86 -7.50
C ARG A 225 3.50 23.64 -5.99
N ARG A 226 3.57 24.71 -5.19
CA ARG A 226 3.43 24.67 -3.74
C ARG A 226 2.03 24.19 -3.32
N GLU A 227 0.98 24.75 -3.91
CA GLU A 227 -0.41 24.34 -3.66
C GLU A 227 -0.68 22.89 -4.06
N LYS A 228 -0.04 22.39 -5.13
CA LYS A 228 -0.12 20.99 -5.51
C LYS A 228 0.56 20.10 -4.47
N LEU A 229 1.77 20.47 -4.03
CA LEU A 229 2.52 19.70 -3.03
C LEU A 229 1.77 19.64 -1.69
N ILE A 230 1.16 20.74 -1.26
CA ILE A 230 0.34 20.77 -0.04
C ILE A 230 -0.82 19.78 -0.16
N ARG A 231 -1.57 19.81 -1.27
CA ARG A 231 -2.66 18.86 -1.51
C ARG A 231 -2.19 17.40 -1.55
N ASP A 232 -1.04 17.14 -2.17
CA ASP A 232 -0.47 15.80 -2.24
C ASP A 232 -0.07 15.30 -0.84
N ILE A 233 0.48 16.17 0.01
CA ILE A 233 0.81 15.85 1.41
C ILE A 233 -0.46 15.60 2.23
N GLU A 234 -1.47 16.47 2.13
CA GLU A 234 -2.74 16.32 2.85
C GLU A 234 -3.43 15.01 2.49
N LYS A 235 -3.44 14.65 1.20
CA LYS A 235 -3.99 13.39 0.72
C LYS A 235 -3.21 12.17 1.24
N GLU A 236 -1.88 12.27 1.35
CA GLU A 236 -1.07 11.20 1.94
C GLU A 236 -1.35 11.08 3.46
N GLN A 237 -1.46 12.20 4.17
CA GLN A 237 -1.79 12.20 5.60
C GLN A 237 -3.18 11.64 5.87
N GLU A 238 -4.16 11.96 5.01
CA GLU A 238 -5.50 11.39 5.09
C GLU A 238 -5.48 9.87 4.83
N ARG A 239 -4.72 9.41 3.83
CA ARG A 239 -4.50 7.96 3.59
C ARG A 239 -3.88 7.27 4.81
N LEU A 240 -2.88 7.89 5.44
CA LEU A 240 -2.24 7.37 6.65
C LEU A 240 -3.21 7.37 7.84
N ARG A 241 -4.04 8.42 7.99
CA ARG A 241 -5.08 8.50 9.02
C ARG A 241 -6.11 7.40 8.87
N LEU A 242 -6.60 7.15 7.66
CA LEU A 242 -7.55 6.07 7.38
C LEU A 242 -6.95 4.70 7.71
N ASN A 243 -5.71 4.46 7.30
CA ASN A 243 -4.99 3.23 7.64
C ASN A 243 -4.80 3.06 9.15
N LEU A 244 -4.61 4.15 9.91
CA LEU A 244 -4.44 4.13 11.36
C LEU A 244 -5.76 4.07 12.14
N SER A 245 -6.83 4.70 11.64
CA SER A 245 -8.15 4.69 12.29
C SER A 245 -8.82 3.33 12.21
N ILE A 246 -8.55 2.57 11.14
CA ILE A 246 -8.98 1.17 11.02
C ILE A 246 -8.43 0.30 12.17
N ASN A 247 -7.28 0.66 12.73
CA ASN A 247 -6.64 -0.10 13.83
C ASN A 247 -7.01 0.41 15.24
N ARG A 248 -7.82 1.48 15.38
CA ARG A 248 -8.15 2.09 16.68
C ARG A 248 -9.57 1.79 17.18
N ALA A 249 -10.42 1.19 16.34
CA ALA A 249 -11.81 0.90 16.70
C ALA A 249 -12.00 -0.36 17.57
N SER A 250 -10.92 -1.07 17.96
CA SER A 250 -10.98 -2.29 18.77
C SER A 250 -10.50 -2.14 20.22
N THR A 251 -10.03 -0.96 20.65
CA THR A 251 -9.66 -0.70 22.05
C THR A 251 -10.58 0.36 22.63
N GLY A 252 -11.80 -0.04 23.00
CA GLY A 252 -12.78 0.89 23.56
C GLY A 252 -14.13 0.24 23.84
N ASN A 253 -14.12 -0.86 24.58
CA ASN A 253 -15.22 -1.26 25.47
C ASN A 253 -14.69 -2.35 26.43
N VAL A 254 -14.12 -1.88 27.54
CA VAL A 254 -14.08 -2.59 28.84
C VAL A 254 -14.52 -1.57 29.87
#